data_AF-A0A067DHT0-F1
#
_entry.id   AF-A0A067DHT0-F1
#
_cell.length_a   1.000
_cell.length_b   1.000
_cell.length_c   1.000
_cell.angle_alpha   90.00
_cell.angle_beta   90.00
_cell.angle_gamma   90.00
#
_symmetry.space_group_name_H-M   'P 1'
#
loop_
_entity.id
_entity.type
_entity.pdbx_description
1 polymer ?
#
loop_
_entity_poly.entity_id
_entity_poly.type
_entity_poly.pdbx_seq_one_letter_code
_entity_poly.pdbx_strand_id
1 'polypeptide(L)'
;MSGNSKEKVSLNLHDLPRDPGLRTVISKLDPNIQDEVRRAYLQMGPFQPQSHDFPTRLLGEKSRRFVRSWFDNYLDWLEYSIVKDAAFCLYCYVFREENGSQGAGPCFTGEGFRNWKKKEMSRQHVGGVNSAHNIARRRCESLMNQKAHVATFFFNHSKKIKREYRLCLTAVIDCIRFLLRQGLAFRGNNKSQSLDNRGNFLLANHNEEIKGVIFNNAPANLQMTSPDIQKQIVSVCSAETSRAIIKEI
;
A
#
# COMPACT_ATOMS: atom_id res chain seq x y z
N MET A 1 7.37 -35.90 19.88
CA MET A 1 6.82 -35.26 18.66
C MET A 1 5.32 -35.15 18.84
N SER A 2 4.80 -33.95 19.09
CA SER A 2 3.37 -33.67 18.95
C SER A 2 3.28 -32.25 18.43
N GLY A 3 3.20 -32.14 17.10
CA GLY A 3 3.03 -30.87 16.41
C GLY A 3 1.57 -30.46 16.53
N ASN A 4 1.31 -29.45 17.34
CA ASN A 4 -0.01 -28.83 17.37
C ASN A 4 -0.10 -27.91 16.14
N SER A 5 -0.68 -28.44 15.06
CA SER A 5 -1.05 -27.65 13.88
C SER A 5 -2.09 -26.63 14.32
N LYS A 6 -1.66 -25.39 14.56
CA LYS A 6 -2.58 -24.26 14.67
C LYS A 6 -3.31 -24.16 13.33
N GLU A 7 -4.57 -24.59 13.31
CA GLU A 7 -5.50 -24.29 12.24
C GLU A 7 -5.43 -22.79 11.97
N LYS A 8 -4.97 -22.45 10.76
CA LYS A 8 -4.98 -21.09 10.26
C LYS A 8 -6.43 -20.77 9.96
N VAL A 9 -7.18 -20.32 10.97
CA VAL A 9 -8.55 -19.82 10.81
C VAL A 9 -8.47 -18.68 9.80
N SER A 10 -8.87 -18.96 8.56
CA SER A 10 -9.05 -17.94 7.54
C SER A 10 -10.25 -17.12 7.96
N LEU A 11 -10.03 -15.93 8.54
CA LEU A 11 -11.11 -15.00 8.80
C LEU A 11 -11.72 -14.58 7.46
N ASN A 12 -12.99 -14.91 7.26
CA ASN A 12 -13.76 -14.36 6.17
C ASN A 12 -14.14 -12.92 6.52
N LEU A 13 -13.59 -11.95 5.77
CA LEU A 13 -13.82 -10.53 6.02
C LEU A 13 -15.30 -10.13 5.86
N HIS A 14 -16.08 -10.92 5.12
CA HIS A 14 -17.51 -10.70 4.95
C HIS A 14 -18.33 -11.00 6.21
N ASP A 15 -17.80 -11.80 7.13
CA ASP A 15 -18.50 -12.22 8.35
C ASP A 15 -18.16 -11.31 9.56
N LEU A 16 -17.47 -10.18 9.32
CA LEU A 16 -17.13 -9.25 10.39
C LEU A 16 -18.38 -8.56 10.95
N PRO A 17 -18.58 -8.56 12.28
CA PRO A 17 -19.77 -7.96 12.89
C PRO A 17 -19.79 -6.45 12.69
N ARG A 18 -20.89 -5.94 12.13
CA ARG A 18 -21.03 -4.49 11.86
C ARG A 18 -21.30 -3.69 13.14
N ASP A 19 -22.09 -4.24 14.07
CA ASP A 19 -22.40 -3.58 15.34
C ASP A 19 -21.13 -3.47 16.22
N PRO A 20 -20.72 -2.25 16.65
CA PRO A 20 -19.49 -2.06 17.41
C PRO A 20 -19.49 -2.78 18.76
N GLY A 21 -20.66 -3.07 19.33
CA GLY A 21 -20.79 -3.83 20.56
C GLY A 21 -20.49 -5.31 20.42
N LEU A 22 -20.50 -5.85 19.19
CA LEU A 22 -20.20 -7.25 18.87
C LEU A 22 -18.77 -7.45 18.34
N ARG A 23 -18.02 -6.38 18.11
CA ARG A 23 -16.68 -6.47 17.52
C ARG A 23 -15.67 -7.00 18.52
N THR A 24 -14.76 -7.84 18.01
CA THR A 24 -13.61 -8.32 18.78
C THR A 24 -12.53 -7.25 18.83
N VAL A 25 -11.78 -7.16 19.93
CA VAL A 25 -10.64 -6.24 20.01
C VAL A 25 -9.57 -6.65 19.00
N ILE A 26 -9.23 -5.76 18.07
CA ILE A 26 -8.32 -6.07 16.94
C ILE A 26 -6.93 -6.53 17.41
N SER A 27 -6.42 -6.01 18.54
CA SER A 27 -5.12 -6.44 19.08
C SER A 27 -5.07 -7.91 19.50
N LYS A 28 -6.23 -8.54 19.74
CA LYS A 28 -6.34 -9.97 20.07
C LYS A 28 -6.30 -10.88 18.84
N LEU A 29 -6.41 -10.31 17.63
CA LEU A 29 -6.33 -11.07 16.38
C LEU A 29 -4.86 -11.32 15.99
N ASP A 30 -4.61 -12.33 15.15
CA ASP A 30 -3.28 -12.61 14.62
C ASP A 30 -2.70 -11.35 13.93
N PRO A 31 -1.45 -10.94 14.25
CA PRO A 31 -0.85 -9.73 13.70
C PRO A 31 -0.92 -9.61 12.16
N ASN A 32 -0.90 -10.74 11.44
CA ASN A 32 -0.88 -10.75 9.98
C ASN A 32 -2.22 -10.37 9.34
N ILE A 33 -3.33 -10.46 10.07
CA ILE A 33 -4.68 -10.16 9.59
C ILE A 33 -5.24 -8.84 10.13
N GLN A 34 -4.59 -8.24 11.13
CA GLN A 34 -5.13 -7.04 11.79
C GLN A 34 -5.35 -5.89 10.83
N ASP A 35 -4.38 -5.59 9.95
CA ASP A 35 -4.49 -4.51 8.98
C ASP A 35 -5.56 -4.77 7.91
N GLU A 36 -5.79 -6.04 7.57
CA GLU A 36 -6.86 -6.44 6.65
C GLU A 36 -8.23 -6.20 7.30
N VAL A 37 -8.40 -6.61 8.56
CA VAL A 37 -9.62 -6.35 9.35
C VAL A 37 -9.84 -4.85 9.57
N ARG A 38 -8.79 -4.08 9.87
CA ARG A 38 -8.87 -2.61 9.99
C ARG A 38 -9.39 -1.99 8.69
N ARG A 39 -8.85 -2.40 7.53
CA ARG A 39 -9.32 -1.91 6.22
C ARG A 39 -10.76 -2.31 5.94
N ALA A 40 -11.16 -3.54 6.27
CA ALA A 40 -12.53 -4.00 6.09
C ALA A 40 -13.53 -3.12 6.86
N TYR A 41 -13.27 -2.83 8.15
CA TYR A 41 -14.12 -1.92 8.93
C TYR A 41 -14.16 -0.49 8.37
N LEU A 42 -13.01 0.04 7.91
CA LEU A 42 -12.95 1.37 7.30
C LEU A 42 -13.73 1.43 5.96
N GLN A 43 -13.71 0.35 5.17
CA GLN A 43 -14.50 0.25 3.93
C GLN A 43 -16.00 0.13 4.21
N MET A 44 -16.39 -0.61 5.26
CA MET A 44 -17.80 -0.72 5.67
C MET A 44 -18.38 0.60 6.18
N GLY A 45 -17.53 1.51 6.65
CA GLY A 45 -17.91 2.78 7.26
C GLY A 45 -18.53 2.62 8.67
N PRO A 46 -18.87 3.74 9.31
CA PRO A 46 -19.44 3.72 10.65
C PRO A 46 -20.82 3.04 10.67
N PHE A 47 -21.08 2.24 11.69
CA PHE A 47 -22.38 1.60 11.86
C PHE A 47 -23.41 2.60 12.41
N GLN A 48 -24.23 3.14 11.49
CA GLN A 48 -25.26 4.13 11.76
C GLN A 48 -26.65 3.60 11.35
N PRO A 49 -27.37 2.92 12.27
CA PRO A 49 -28.64 2.28 11.93
C PRO A 49 -29.72 3.31 11.56
N GLN A 50 -30.27 3.18 10.35
CA GLN A 50 -31.19 4.15 9.75
C GLN A 50 -32.68 3.87 10.05
N SER A 51 -33.05 2.78 10.69
CA SER A 51 -34.47 2.47 10.99
C SER A 51 -34.63 1.90 12.39
N HIS A 52 -33.68 2.19 13.27
CA HIS A 52 -33.68 1.70 14.64
C HIS A 52 -34.38 2.67 15.59
N ASP A 53 -35.30 2.13 16.38
CA ASP A 53 -35.94 2.85 17.48
C ASP A 53 -35.02 2.87 18.70
N PHE A 54 -34.36 4.01 18.90
CA PHE A 54 -33.43 4.20 20.01
C PHE A 54 -34.15 4.11 21.37
N PRO A 55 -33.72 3.20 22.27
CA PRO A 55 -34.32 3.03 23.58
C PRO A 55 -34.29 4.32 24.40
N THR A 56 -35.36 4.53 25.16
CA THR A 56 -35.43 5.63 26.11
C THR A 56 -35.04 5.15 27.50
N ARG A 57 -34.21 5.91 28.19
CA ARG A 57 -33.78 5.64 29.56
C ARG A 57 -34.00 6.85 30.45
N LEU A 58 -34.28 6.61 31.73
CA LEU A 58 -34.33 7.68 32.72
C LEU A 58 -32.89 8.11 33.05
N LEU A 59 -32.54 9.35 32.74
CA LEU A 59 -31.24 9.95 33.04
C LEU A 59 -31.42 11.19 33.91
N GLY A 60 -31.26 11.00 35.22
CA GLY A 60 -31.71 11.97 36.23
C GLY A 60 -33.24 12.00 36.26
N GLU A 61 -33.83 13.19 36.21
CA GLU A 61 -35.29 13.37 36.24
C GLU A 61 -35.95 13.28 34.85
N LYS A 62 -35.16 13.20 33.77
CA LYS A 62 -35.68 13.26 32.41
C LYS A 62 -35.42 11.96 31.67
N SER A 63 -36.45 11.48 30.97
CA SER A 63 -36.33 10.41 29.98
C SER A 63 -35.58 10.91 28.76
N ARG A 64 -34.50 10.22 28.38
CA ARG A 64 -33.61 10.60 27.28
C ARG A 64 -33.27 9.39 26.42
N ARG A 65 -33.00 9.62 25.14
CA ARG A 65 -32.57 8.61 24.17
C ARG A 65 -31.46 9.17 23.29
N PHE A 66 -30.74 8.31 22.58
CA PHE A 66 -29.85 8.72 21.51
C PHE A 66 -30.64 9.48 20.43
N VAL A 67 -30.08 10.56 19.90
CA VAL A 67 -30.74 11.38 18.88
C VAL A 67 -30.09 11.11 17.53
N ARG A 68 -30.89 10.61 16.59
CA ARG A 68 -30.42 10.21 15.25
C ARG A 68 -29.66 11.31 14.51
N SER A 69 -30.10 12.57 14.62
CA SER A 69 -29.45 13.70 13.93
C SER A 69 -28.02 13.97 14.39
N TRP A 70 -27.54 13.29 15.43
CA TRP A 70 -26.11 13.31 15.78
C TRP A 70 -25.26 12.64 14.71
N PHE A 71 -25.78 11.68 13.94
CA PHE A 71 -25.06 11.11 12.80
C PHE A 71 -24.78 12.16 11.73
N ASP A 72 -25.73 13.05 11.46
CA ASP A 72 -25.56 14.13 10.47
C ASP A 72 -24.41 15.09 10.83
N ASN A 73 -24.11 15.22 12.12
CA ASN A 73 -23.01 16.03 12.62
C ASN A 73 -21.64 15.30 12.58
N TYR A 74 -21.65 13.96 12.49
CA TYR A 74 -20.47 13.11 12.68
C TYR A 74 -20.53 11.87 11.76
N LEU A 75 -20.73 12.12 10.47
CA LEU A 75 -20.97 11.11 9.44
C LEU A 75 -19.82 10.11 9.28
N ASP A 76 -18.60 10.53 9.57
CA ASP A 76 -17.37 9.81 9.25
C ASP A 76 -16.88 8.87 10.37
N TRP A 77 -17.37 9.04 11.61
CA TRP A 77 -16.85 8.27 12.75
C TRP A 77 -17.87 7.80 13.78
N LEU A 78 -19.01 8.49 13.95
CA LEU A 78 -19.94 8.19 15.03
C LEU A 78 -20.71 6.90 14.72
N GLU A 79 -20.63 5.95 15.64
CA GLU A 79 -21.32 4.67 15.54
C GLU A 79 -22.28 4.48 16.71
N TYR A 80 -23.27 3.61 16.53
CA TYR A 80 -24.18 3.22 17.60
C TYR A 80 -24.31 1.70 17.65
N SER A 81 -24.08 1.11 18.83
CA SER A 81 -24.37 -0.31 19.07
C SER A 81 -25.82 -0.47 19.50
N ILE A 82 -26.58 -1.30 18.78
CA ILE A 82 -27.93 -1.71 19.17
C ILE A 82 -27.86 -2.59 20.40
N VAL A 83 -26.92 -3.55 20.41
CA VAL A 83 -26.77 -4.53 21.49
C VAL A 83 -26.38 -3.86 22.81
N LYS A 84 -25.50 -2.85 22.77
CA LYS A 84 -25.05 -2.13 23.98
C LYS A 84 -25.88 -0.89 24.29
N ASP A 85 -26.72 -0.42 23.36
CA ASP A 85 -27.39 0.88 23.40
C ASP A 85 -26.42 1.99 23.87
N ALA A 86 -25.38 2.16 23.06
CA ALA A 86 -24.25 3.04 23.35
C ALA A 86 -23.60 3.54 22.06
N ALA A 87 -23.07 4.77 22.11
CA ALA A 87 -22.35 5.37 21.00
C ALA A 87 -20.86 5.01 21.05
N PHE A 88 -20.27 4.79 19.89
CA PHE A 88 -18.87 4.41 19.69
C PHE A 88 -18.20 5.28 18.64
N CYS A 89 -16.89 5.18 18.54
CA CYS A 89 -16.10 5.84 17.50
C CYS A 89 -15.34 4.81 16.66
N LEU A 90 -15.61 4.81 15.34
CA LEU A 90 -14.96 3.91 14.39
C LEU A 90 -13.44 4.05 14.44
N TYR A 91 -12.93 5.28 14.29
CA TYR A 91 -11.48 5.52 14.25
C TYR A 91 -10.78 5.07 15.54
N CYS A 92 -11.35 5.40 16.70
CA CYS A 92 -10.79 5.01 17.98
C CYS A 92 -10.90 3.51 18.25
N TYR A 93 -11.88 2.81 17.68
CA TYR A 93 -11.95 1.36 17.71
C TYR A 93 -10.85 0.71 16.84
N VAL A 94 -10.68 1.18 15.60
CA VAL A 94 -9.72 0.62 14.62
C VAL A 94 -8.27 0.70 15.11
N PHE A 95 -7.88 1.81 15.75
CA PHE A 95 -6.53 2.04 16.29
C PHE A 95 -6.53 2.17 17.82
N ARG A 96 -7.37 1.40 18.51
CA ARG A 96 -7.38 1.38 19.97
C ARG A 96 -5.99 1.00 20.51
N GLU A 97 -5.36 1.90 21.27
CA GLU A 97 -4.14 1.60 22.00
C GLU A 97 -4.49 0.87 23.32
N GLU A 98 -3.72 -0.17 23.67
CA GLU A 98 -3.93 -0.96 24.90
C GLU A 98 -3.61 -0.14 26.15
N ASN A 99 -2.63 0.75 26.05
CA ASN A 99 -2.30 1.73 27.06
C ASN A 99 -3.17 2.96 26.85
N GLY A 100 -4.42 2.88 27.33
CA GLY A 100 -5.39 3.96 27.24
C GLY A 100 -4.74 5.29 27.60
N SER A 101 -4.60 6.16 26.60
CA SER A 101 -4.18 7.53 26.85
C SER A 101 -5.16 8.13 27.85
N GLN A 102 -4.61 8.55 28.99
CA GLN A 102 -5.26 9.27 30.09
C GLN A 102 -5.76 10.65 29.63
N GLY A 103 -6.61 10.69 28.61
CA GLY A 103 -7.45 11.83 28.33
C GLY A 103 -8.75 11.60 29.08
N ALA A 104 -9.04 12.43 30.07
CA ALA A 104 -10.33 12.49 30.79
C ALA A 104 -11.49 12.97 29.87
N GLY A 105 -11.52 12.47 28.63
CA GLY A 105 -12.56 12.70 27.65
C GLY A 105 -13.62 11.59 27.69
N PRO A 106 -14.77 11.83 27.05
CA PRO A 106 -15.85 10.84 26.97
C PRO A 106 -15.37 9.55 26.29
N CYS A 107 -15.66 8.41 26.93
CA CYS A 107 -15.25 7.10 26.45
C CYS A 107 -16.20 6.63 25.32
N PHE A 108 -15.79 6.81 24.07
CA PHE A 108 -16.44 6.26 22.86
C PHE A 108 -15.85 4.89 22.44
N THR A 109 -15.13 4.24 23.36
CA THR A 109 -14.52 2.92 23.19
C THR A 109 -14.90 2.03 24.38
N GLY A 110 -14.57 0.73 24.33
CA GLY A 110 -14.88 -0.20 25.43
C GLY A 110 -16.39 -0.43 25.64
N GLU A 111 -16.96 0.26 26.64
CA GLU A 111 -18.39 0.20 26.99
C GLU A 111 -19.26 1.16 26.16
N GLY A 112 -18.65 2.15 25.52
CA GLY A 112 -19.32 3.16 24.72
C GLY A 112 -19.96 4.27 25.56
N PHE A 113 -20.34 5.34 24.89
CA PHE A 113 -20.93 6.53 25.49
C PHE A 113 -22.45 6.39 25.59
N ARG A 114 -23.01 6.57 26.79
CA ARG A 114 -24.47 6.45 27.06
C ARG A 114 -25.12 7.69 27.67
N ASN A 115 -24.34 8.74 27.95
CA ASN A 115 -24.85 9.92 28.65
C ASN A 115 -25.48 10.93 27.69
N TRP A 116 -26.73 10.66 27.29
CA TRP A 116 -27.47 11.47 26.31
C TRP A 116 -27.76 12.91 26.75
N LYS A 117 -27.54 13.25 28.03
CA LYS A 117 -27.67 14.64 28.53
C LYS A 117 -26.59 15.56 27.96
N LYS A 118 -25.39 15.02 27.72
CA LYS A 118 -24.21 15.81 27.33
C LYS A 118 -23.88 15.62 25.85
N LYS A 119 -24.59 16.32 24.97
CA LYS A 119 -24.37 16.24 23.51
C LYS A 119 -23.01 16.82 23.09
N GLU A 120 -22.50 17.76 23.87
CA GLU A 120 -21.20 18.43 23.69
C GLU A 120 -20.01 17.47 23.82
N MET A 121 -20.22 16.29 24.41
CA MET A 121 -19.18 15.28 24.56
C MET A 121 -18.64 14.80 23.21
N SER A 122 -19.45 14.75 22.16
CA SER A 122 -18.95 14.41 20.82
C SER A 122 -17.95 15.44 20.30
N ARG A 123 -18.16 16.74 20.57
CA ARG A 123 -17.17 17.79 20.23
C ARG A 123 -15.90 17.67 21.07
N GLN A 124 -16.05 17.42 22.37
CA GLN A 124 -14.90 17.21 23.27
C GLN A 124 -14.09 15.96 22.92
N HIS A 125 -14.76 14.90 22.44
CA HIS A 125 -14.12 13.68 21.94
C HIS A 125 -13.23 13.96 20.73
N VAL A 126 -13.75 14.68 19.75
CA VAL A 126 -12.98 15.10 18.57
C VAL A 126 -11.79 15.94 19.01
N GLY A 127 -11.99 16.90 19.92
CA GLY A 127 -10.92 17.69 20.53
C GLY A 127 -10.08 18.45 19.50
N GLY A 128 -8.84 18.78 19.88
CA GLY A 128 -7.88 19.48 19.01
C GLY A 128 -7.09 18.54 18.08
N VAL A 129 -6.16 19.11 17.31
CA VAL A 129 -5.37 18.41 16.27
C VAL A 129 -4.59 17.18 16.80
N ASN A 130 -4.21 17.18 18.08
CA ASN A 130 -3.46 16.11 18.73
C ASN A 130 -4.32 15.28 19.70
N SER A 131 -5.64 15.35 19.60
CA SER A 131 -6.52 14.45 20.34
C SER A 131 -6.30 13.00 19.92
N ALA A 132 -6.62 12.06 20.81
CA ALA A 132 -6.60 10.63 20.49
C ALA A 132 -7.48 10.31 19.27
N HIS A 133 -8.63 10.98 19.12
CA HIS A 133 -9.49 10.87 17.96
C HIS A 133 -8.78 11.26 16.66
N ASN A 134 -8.19 12.45 16.59
CA ASN A 134 -7.56 12.95 15.36
C ASN A 134 -6.27 12.18 15.02
N ILE A 135 -5.55 11.68 16.04
CA ILE A 135 -4.42 10.76 15.82
C ILE A 135 -4.92 9.45 15.21
N ALA A 136 -5.98 8.84 15.75
CA ALA A 136 -6.56 7.61 15.21
C ALA A 136 -7.12 7.80 13.79
N ARG A 137 -7.79 8.93 13.54
CA ARG A 137 -8.28 9.33 12.21
C ARG A 137 -7.15 9.39 11.18
N ARG A 138 -6.05 10.10 11.48
CA ARG A 138 -4.88 10.18 10.59
C ARG A 138 -4.26 8.81 10.32
N ARG A 139 -4.22 7.93 11.32
CA ARG A 139 -3.76 6.54 11.13
C ARG A 139 -4.68 5.75 10.19
N CYS A 140 -6.00 5.93 10.30
CA CYS A 140 -6.97 5.34 9.37
C CYS A 140 -6.76 5.84 7.93
N GLU A 141 -6.63 7.15 7.74
CA GLU A 141 -6.37 7.77 6.44
C GLU A 141 -5.06 7.26 5.82
N SER A 142 -4.00 7.16 6.63
CA SER A 142 -2.71 6.60 6.20
C SER A 142 -2.80 5.13 5.82
N LEU A 143 -3.50 4.31 6.61
CA LEU A 143 -3.70 2.88 6.32
C LEU A 143 -4.44 2.66 4.99
N MET A 144 -5.43 3.51 4.69
CA MET A 144 -6.22 3.45 3.45
C MET A 144 -5.45 3.97 2.23
N ASN A 145 -4.42 4.79 2.42
CA ASN A 145 -3.58 5.29 1.33
C ASN A 145 -2.56 4.24 0.84
N GLN A 146 -3.04 3.17 0.21
CA GLN A 146 -2.23 2.04 -0.30
C GLN A 146 -1.06 2.44 -1.19
N LYS A 147 -1.17 3.58 -1.90
CA LYS A 147 -0.12 4.10 -2.80
C LYS A 147 1.13 4.55 -2.04
N ALA A 148 1.00 4.93 -0.78
CA ALA A 148 2.09 5.36 0.08
C ALA A 148 2.77 4.22 0.85
N HIS A 149 2.29 2.96 0.71
CA HIS A 149 2.90 1.82 1.41
C HIS A 149 4.25 1.46 0.82
N VAL A 150 5.21 1.12 1.69
CA VAL A 150 6.59 0.75 1.33
C VAL A 150 6.62 -0.40 0.31
N ALA A 151 5.76 -1.41 0.49
CA ALA A 151 5.64 -2.53 -0.46
C ALA A 151 5.22 -2.06 -1.87
N THR A 152 4.25 -1.13 -1.94
CA THR A 152 3.80 -0.52 -3.21
C THR A 152 4.92 0.28 -3.87
N PHE A 153 5.72 1.01 -3.08
CA PHE A 153 6.91 1.70 -3.57
C PHE A 153 7.92 0.72 -4.18
N PHE A 154 8.28 -0.36 -3.49
CA PHE A 154 9.20 -1.36 -4.01
C PHE A 154 8.69 -2.05 -5.27
N PHE A 155 7.40 -2.39 -5.31
CA PHE A 155 6.78 -2.99 -6.50
C PHE A 155 6.82 -2.04 -7.71
N ASN A 156 6.47 -0.77 -7.51
CA ASN A 156 6.51 0.24 -8.57
C ASN A 156 7.95 0.53 -9.01
N HIS A 157 8.89 0.61 -8.06
CA HIS A 157 10.31 0.76 -8.34
C HIS A 157 10.86 -0.42 -9.15
N SER A 158 10.49 -1.66 -8.80
CA SER A 158 10.85 -2.86 -9.55
C SER A 158 10.31 -2.82 -10.98
N LYS A 159 9.05 -2.38 -11.18
CA LYS A 159 8.47 -2.19 -12.52
C LYS A 159 9.24 -1.15 -13.34
N LYS A 160 9.62 -0.03 -12.72
CA LYS A 160 10.41 1.03 -13.36
C LYS A 160 11.78 0.50 -13.81
N ILE A 161 12.51 -0.15 -12.91
CA ILE A 161 13.82 -0.76 -13.22
C ILE A 161 13.68 -1.77 -14.38
N LYS A 162 12.68 -2.65 -14.34
CA LYS A 162 12.46 -3.64 -15.42
C LYS A 162 12.18 -2.97 -16.77
N ARG A 163 11.43 -1.87 -16.78
CA ARG A 163 11.15 -1.09 -18.01
C ARG A 163 12.42 -0.45 -18.55
N GLU A 164 13.19 0.22 -17.70
CA GLU A 164 14.45 0.87 -18.09
C GLU A 164 15.46 -0.16 -18.62
N TYR A 165 15.59 -1.31 -17.94
CA TYR A 165 16.44 -2.40 -18.40
C TYR A 165 16.05 -2.92 -19.79
N ARG A 166 14.74 -3.10 -20.04
CA ARG A 166 14.23 -3.53 -21.36
C ARG A 166 14.53 -2.50 -22.45
N LEU A 167 14.35 -1.20 -22.17
CA LEU A 167 14.67 -0.14 -23.13
C LEU A 167 16.16 -0.17 -23.51
N CYS A 168 17.05 -0.29 -22.52
CA CYS A 168 18.49 -0.41 -22.77
C CYS A 168 18.82 -1.67 -23.59
N LEU A 169 18.24 -2.82 -23.25
CA LEU A 169 18.48 -4.08 -23.96
C LEU A 169 18.03 -4.01 -25.42
N THR A 170 16.83 -3.47 -25.68
CA THR A 170 16.31 -3.32 -27.05
C THR A 170 17.25 -2.46 -27.90
N ALA A 171 17.68 -1.32 -27.37
CA ALA A 171 18.61 -0.45 -28.08
C ALA A 171 19.97 -1.14 -28.36
N VAL A 172 20.49 -1.92 -27.41
CA VAL A 172 21.70 -2.72 -27.62
C VAL A 172 21.51 -3.76 -28.72
N ILE A 173 20.35 -4.43 -28.76
CA ILE A 173 20.00 -5.37 -29.84
C ILE A 173 19.94 -4.66 -31.18
N ASP A 174 19.38 -3.46 -31.26
CA ASP A 174 19.31 -2.67 -32.49
C ASP A 174 20.71 -2.28 -32.98
N CYS A 175 21.61 -1.87 -32.08
CA CYS A 175 23.02 -1.65 -32.39
C CYS A 175 23.70 -2.92 -32.93
N ILE A 176 23.47 -4.09 -32.31
CA ILE A 176 23.99 -5.37 -32.78
C ILE A 176 23.52 -5.66 -34.21
N ARG A 177 22.21 -5.50 -34.47
CA ARG A 177 21.63 -5.73 -35.80
C ARG A 177 22.23 -4.81 -36.85
N PHE A 178 22.45 -3.54 -36.52
CA PHE A 178 23.12 -2.59 -37.40
C PHE A 178 24.55 -3.03 -37.72
N LEU A 179 25.35 -3.34 -36.70
CA LEU A 179 26.74 -3.76 -36.88
C LEU A 179 26.86 -5.03 -37.72
N LEU A 180 26.00 -6.02 -37.46
CA LEU A 180 25.94 -7.25 -38.25
C LEU A 180 25.61 -6.98 -39.72
N ARG A 181 24.64 -6.10 -40.00
CA ARG A 181 24.28 -5.72 -41.39
C ARG A 181 25.42 -5.03 -42.13
N GLN A 182 26.26 -4.28 -41.43
CA GLN A 182 27.39 -3.56 -42.01
C GLN A 182 28.69 -4.38 -42.04
N GLY A 183 28.69 -5.61 -41.48
CA GLY A 183 29.92 -6.41 -41.34
C GLY A 183 30.93 -5.79 -40.37
N LEU A 184 30.50 -4.93 -39.45
CA LEU A 184 31.38 -4.21 -38.54
C LEU A 184 31.68 -5.04 -37.29
N ALA A 185 32.94 -5.00 -36.85
CA ALA A 185 33.35 -5.64 -35.61
C ALA A 185 32.62 -5.03 -34.40
N PHE A 186 32.19 -5.88 -33.46
CA PHE A 186 31.44 -5.45 -32.28
C PHE A 186 32.28 -4.61 -31.30
N ARG A 187 33.56 -4.93 -31.16
CA ARG A 187 34.50 -4.24 -30.27
C ARG A 187 35.57 -3.48 -31.05
N GLY A 188 35.91 -2.30 -30.56
CA GLY A 188 37.15 -1.60 -30.90
C GLY A 188 38.29 -2.02 -29.97
N ASN A 189 39.53 -1.77 -30.37
CA ASN A 189 40.73 -2.27 -29.69
C ASN A 189 41.20 -1.45 -28.47
N ASN A 190 40.47 -0.42 -28.02
CA ASN A 190 40.98 0.49 -26.98
C ASN A 190 39.99 0.74 -25.82
N LYS A 191 40.50 0.68 -24.59
CA LYS A 191 39.74 0.82 -23.32
C LYS A 191 39.89 2.20 -22.65
N SER A 192 40.58 3.16 -23.27
CA SER A 192 40.78 4.48 -22.66
C SER A 192 39.47 5.29 -22.67
N GLN A 193 39.14 5.91 -21.54
CA GLN A 193 37.89 6.67 -21.38
C GLN A 193 37.86 7.98 -22.17
N SER A 194 38.96 8.37 -22.81
CA SER A 194 39.25 9.75 -23.22
C SER A 194 39.17 10.07 -24.72
N LEU A 195 38.85 9.14 -25.62
CA LEU A 195 38.86 9.47 -27.06
C LEU A 195 37.71 8.85 -27.85
N ASP A 196 37.39 9.52 -28.94
CA ASP A 196 36.40 9.33 -30.02
C ASP A 196 36.27 7.90 -30.60
N ASN A 197 37.02 6.94 -30.07
CA ASN A 197 37.14 5.56 -30.54
C ASN A 197 36.74 4.53 -29.47
N ARG A 198 35.55 4.71 -28.90
CA ARG A 198 34.96 3.80 -27.90
C ARG A 198 34.56 2.42 -28.47
N GLY A 199 34.87 2.13 -29.73
CA GLY A 199 34.51 0.88 -30.43
C GLY A 199 33.12 0.95 -31.05
N ASN A 200 32.87 0.15 -32.09
CA ASN A 200 31.64 0.29 -32.89
C ASN A 200 30.35 0.05 -32.10
N PHE A 201 30.41 -0.72 -31.00
CA PHE A 201 29.31 -0.85 -30.03
C PHE A 201 28.82 0.48 -29.46
N LEU A 202 29.75 1.43 -29.30
CA LEU A 202 29.51 2.79 -28.78
C LEU A 202 29.22 3.81 -29.90
N LEU A 203 29.59 3.50 -31.15
CA LEU A 203 29.37 4.35 -32.34
C LEU A 203 28.06 4.06 -33.09
N ALA A 204 27.49 2.85 -32.98
CA ALA A 204 26.26 2.47 -33.67
C ALA A 204 24.98 3.20 -33.17
N ASN A 205 25.13 4.19 -32.29
CA ASN A 205 24.03 4.82 -31.58
C ASN A 205 23.72 6.21 -32.14
N HIS A 206 22.99 6.26 -33.25
CA HIS A 206 22.59 7.50 -33.92
C HIS A 206 21.36 8.21 -33.28
N ASN A 207 20.89 7.77 -32.11
CA ASN A 207 19.75 8.34 -31.43
C ASN A 207 20.15 8.97 -30.07
N GLU A 208 20.15 10.30 -30.01
CA GLU A 208 20.45 11.12 -28.81
C GLU A 208 19.58 10.73 -27.60
N GLU A 209 18.33 10.31 -27.83
CA GLU A 209 17.39 9.92 -26.78
C GLU A 209 17.82 8.60 -26.10
N ILE A 210 18.33 7.65 -26.88
CA ILE A 210 18.87 6.38 -26.41
C ILE A 210 20.20 6.57 -25.69
N LYS A 211 21.03 7.51 -26.18
CA LYS A 211 22.32 7.87 -25.55
C LYS A 211 22.13 8.39 -24.13
N GLY A 212 21.10 9.22 -23.89
CA GLY A 212 20.74 9.71 -22.56
C GLY A 212 20.32 8.60 -21.59
N VAL A 213 19.54 7.62 -22.07
CA VAL A 213 19.03 6.50 -21.25
C VAL A 213 20.11 5.46 -20.93
N ILE A 214 20.96 5.11 -21.89
CA ILE A 214 21.99 4.06 -21.73
C ILE A 214 23.22 4.56 -20.98
N PHE A 215 23.68 5.79 -21.25
CA PHE A 215 25.00 6.26 -20.81
C PHE A 215 24.95 7.31 -19.69
N ASN A 216 23.94 8.18 -19.66
CA ASN A 216 23.92 9.31 -18.74
C ASN A 216 23.02 9.10 -17.51
N ASN A 217 21.95 8.29 -17.63
CA ASN A 217 20.95 8.12 -16.56
C ASN A 217 20.86 6.70 -15.96
N ALA A 218 21.64 5.74 -16.47
CA ALA A 218 21.64 4.38 -15.94
C ALA A 218 22.41 4.32 -14.61
N PRO A 219 21.80 3.88 -13.49
CA PRO A 219 22.53 3.64 -12.25
C PRO A 219 23.62 2.58 -12.49
N ALA A 220 24.69 2.58 -11.69
CA ALA A 220 25.91 1.79 -11.96
C ALA A 220 25.66 0.29 -12.22
N ASN A 221 24.57 -0.27 -11.68
CA ASN A 221 24.10 -1.64 -11.87
C ASN A 221 23.32 -1.92 -13.18
N LEU A 222 23.06 -0.91 -14.01
CA LEU A 222 22.32 -0.99 -15.27
C LEU A 222 23.19 -0.72 -16.51
N GLN A 223 24.51 -0.68 -16.33
CA GLN A 223 25.45 -0.42 -17.42
C GLN A 223 25.63 -1.66 -18.31
N MET A 224 25.03 -1.62 -19.51
CA MET A 224 25.16 -2.66 -20.54
C MET A 224 26.53 -2.67 -21.24
N THR A 225 27.48 -1.89 -20.74
CA THR A 225 28.83 -1.69 -21.29
C THR A 225 29.86 -2.62 -20.68
N SER A 226 29.52 -3.38 -19.63
CA SER A 226 30.43 -4.34 -19.03
C SER A 226 30.86 -5.40 -20.05
N PRO A 227 32.16 -5.76 -20.11
CA PRO A 227 32.66 -6.79 -21.00
C PRO A 227 31.92 -8.13 -20.89
N ASP A 228 31.47 -8.51 -19.69
CA ASP A 228 30.81 -9.80 -19.45
C ASP A 228 29.36 -9.78 -19.94
N ILE A 229 28.65 -8.68 -19.70
CA ILE A 229 27.27 -8.48 -20.22
C ILE A 229 27.30 -8.49 -21.75
N GLN A 230 28.23 -7.78 -22.37
CA GLN A 230 28.38 -7.79 -23.83
C GLN A 230 28.66 -9.20 -24.39
N LYS A 231 29.51 -9.99 -23.73
CA LYS A 231 29.77 -11.38 -24.14
C LYS A 231 28.53 -12.25 -24.06
N GLN A 232 27.74 -12.10 -22.99
CA GLN A 232 26.48 -12.83 -22.83
C GLN A 232 25.49 -12.47 -23.94
N ILE A 233 25.32 -11.18 -24.22
CA ILE A 233 24.42 -10.73 -25.29
C ILE A 233 24.87 -11.28 -26.64
N VAL A 234 26.16 -11.20 -26.97
CA VAL A 234 26.71 -11.77 -28.22
C VAL A 234 26.48 -13.27 -28.32
N SER A 235 26.71 -14.01 -27.23
CA SER A 235 26.48 -15.46 -27.17
C SER A 235 25.02 -15.81 -27.43
N VAL A 236 24.08 -15.09 -26.81
CA VAL A 236 22.65 -15.28 -27.03
C VAL A 236 22.27 -14.94 -28.48
N CYS A 237 22.72 -13.81 -29.01
CA CYS A 237 22.45 -13.43 -30.40
C CYS A 237 22.98 -14.47 -31.40
N SER A 238 24.18 -15.02 -31.16
CA SER A 238 24.74 -16.09 -31.98
C SER A 238 23.89 -17.36 -31.93
N ALA A 239 23.45 -17.77 -30.73
CA ALA A 239 22.62 -18.95 -30.54
C ALA A 239 21.22 -18.80 -31.18
N GLU A 240 20.58 -17.63 -31.04
CA GLU A 240 19.28 -17.35 -31.66
C GLU A 240 19.38 -17.25 -33.18
N THR A 241 20.42 -16.59 -33.71
CA THR A 241 20.66 -16.52 -35.17
C THR A 241 20.87 -17.91 -35.75
N SER A 242 21.69 -18.74 -35.10
CA SER A 242 21.94 -20.11 -35.55
C SER A 242 20.65 -20.95 -35.54
N ARG A 243 19.84 -20.82 -34.48
CA ARG A 243 18.53 -21.48 -34.41
C ARG A 243 17.57 -21.04 -35.51
N ALA A 244 17.53 -19.74 -35.83
CA ALA A 244 16.69 -19.22 -36.90
C ALA A 244 17.10 -19.81 -38.25
N ILE A 245 18.41 -19.83 -38.56
CA ILE A 245 18.94 -20.42 -39.79
C ILE A 245 18.60 -21.92 -39.88
N ILE A 246 18.82 -22.67 -38.81
CA ILE A 246 18.50 -24.12 -38.78
C ILE A 246 17.01 -24.38 -39.02
N LYS A 247 16.12 -23.48 -38.57
CA LYS A 247 14.68 -23.61 -38.75
C LYS A 247 14.21 -23.29 -40.18
N GLU A 248 15.01 -22.54 -40.93
CA GLU A 248 14.75 -22.19 -42.33
C GLU A 248 15.24 -23.26 -43.33
N ILE A 249 16.03 -24.23 -42.85
CA ILE A 249 16.49 -25.43 -43.59
C ILE A 249 15.49 -26.56 -43.38
#